data_AF-A0A3C2EEM4-F1
#
_entry.id   AF-A0A3C2EEM4-F1
#
_cell.length_a   1.000
_cell.length_b   1.000
_cell.length_c   1.000
_cell.angle_alpha   90.00
_cell.angle_beta   90.00
_cell.angle_gamma   90.00
#
_symmetry.space_group_name_H-M   'P 1'
#
loop_
_entity.id
_entity.type
_entity.pdbx_description
1 polymer ?
#
loop_
_entity_poly.entity_id
_entity_poly.type
_entity_poly.pdbx_seq_one_letter_code
_entity_poly.pdbx_strand_id
1 'polypeptide(L)'
;ESVLTSENNVEFIGAFRYKGYSLFDLLNPHLLKKKNVEIFRPPIDLYVVIENDKGESVVFSWSEIFQTNLIHQIILATEVAPIKSYKKDTEYKTGEQWKVISASDLYSNRTLENPVRIMVKSFDQKEYVINRDIQPLYSHEIRVNINQDSSFVIPAVTETSQLSSYNTSFFGMGMGYHDNK
;
A
#
# COMPACT_ATOMS: atom_id res chain seq x y z
N GLU A 1 -5.99 5.34 12.36
CA GLU A 1 -6.72 4.69 11.27
C GLU A 1 -7.88 5.55 10.85
N SER A 2 -7.91 5.81 9.56
CA SER A 2 -9.03 6.46 8.90
C SER A 2 -9.24 5.78 7.58
N VAL A 3 -10.49 5.50 7.23
CA VAL A 3 -10.82 4.78 6.01
C VAL A 3 -11.51 5.74 5.05
N LEU A 4 -11.07 5.72 3.79
CA LEU A 4 -11.79 6.41 2.72
C LEU A 4 -12.97 5.53 2.29
N THR A 5 -14.17 6.06 2.45
CA THR A 5 -15.42 5.39 2.07
C THR A 5 -15.68 5.53 0.56
N SER A 6 -16.60 4.72 0.03
CA SER A 6 -17.03 4.78 -1.38
C SER A 6 -17.63 6.15 -1.78
N GLU A 7 -18.12 6.91 -0.80
CA GLU A 7 -18.68 8.26 -0.99
C GLU A 7 -17.62 9.36 -0.90
N ASN A 8 -16.33 9.01 -0.89
CA ASN A 8 -15.20 9.93 -0.77
C ASN A 8 -15.15 10.70 0.57
N ASN A 9 -15.82 10.17 1.61
CA ASN A 9 -15.75 10.67 2.97
C ASN A 9 -14.67 9.91 3.76
N VAL A 10 -13.98 10.62 4.65
CA VAL A 10 -12.97 10.05 5.55
C VAL A 10 -13.63 9.72 6.88
N GLU A 11 -13.63 8.45 7.26
CA GLU A 11 -14.12 7.98 8.55
C GLU A 11 -12.94 7.71 9.49
N PHE A 12 -12.85 8.43 10.59
CA PHE A 12 -11.84 8.16 11.63
C PHE A 12 -12.30 7.04 12.54
N ILE A 13 -11.53 5.96 12.58
CA ILE A 13 -11.85 4.76 13.38
C ILE A 13 -11.19 4.85 14.76
N GLY A 14 -9.96 5.33 14.82
CA GLY A 14 -9.21 5.40 16.07
C GLY A 14 -7.72 5.57 15.88
N ALA A 15 -7.01 5.79 16.98
CA ALA A 15 -5.56 5.83 17.02
C ALA A 15 -5.04 4.58 17.72
N PHE A 16 -4.09 3.89 17.09
CA PHE A 16 -3.62 2.60 17.56
C PHE A 16 -2.09 2.53 17.47
N ARG A 17 -1.50 1.83 18.43
CA ARG A 17 -0.12 1.36 18.35
C ARG A 17 -0.16 -0.12 17.99
N TYR A 18 0.39 -0.44 16.82
CA TYR A 18 0.55 -1.81 16.37
C TYR A 18 1.96 -2.33 16.63
N LYS A 19 2.06 -3.62 16.92
CA LYS A 19 3.32 -4.34 17.02
C LYS A 19 3.19 -5.68 16.33
N GLY A 20 4.26 -6.10 15.67
CA GLY A 20 4.29 -7.35 14.91
C GLY A 20 5.54 -7.46 14.05
N TYR A 21 5.44 -8.27 13.00
CA TYR A 21 6.58 -8.60 12.13
C TYR A 21 6.56 -7.72 10.88
N SER A 22 7.68 -7.10 10.54
CA SER A 22 7.81 -6.37 9.28
C SER A 22 7.72 -7.32 8.09
N LEU A 23 7.01 -6.89 7.05
CA LEU A 23 7.00 -7.60 5.77
C LEU A 23 8.41 -7.66 5.16
N PHE A 24 9.24 -6.64 5.37
CA PHE A 24 10.66 -6.68 5.00
C PHE A 24 11.39 -7.82 5.73
N ASP A 25 11.26 -7.92 7.06
CA ASP A 25 11.95 -8.95 7.84
C ASP A 25 11.49 -10.36 7.49
N LEU A 26 10.21 -10.50 7.13
CA LEU A 26 9.65 -11.78 6.67
C LEU A 26 10.18 -12.18 5.29
N LEU A 27 10.37 -11.23 4.36
CA LEU A 27 10.71 -11.54 2.98
C LEU A 27 12.22 -11.51 2.69
N ASN A 28 12.97 -10.63 3.33
CA ASN A 28 14.39 -10.41 3.10
C ASN A 28 15.28 -11.67 3.22
N PRO A 29 15.00 -12.63 4.14
CA PRO A 29 15.78 -13.87 4.23
C PRO A 29 15.60 -14.82 3.02
N HIS A 30 14.57 -14.62 2.19
CA HIS A 30 14.24 -15.55 1.12
C HIS A 30 14.89 -15.16 -0.21
N LEU A 31 15.58 -16.12 -0.83
CA LEU A 31 16.06 -15.99 -2.20
C LEU A 31 14.90 -16.12 -3.19
N LEU A 32 14.59 -15.03 -3.89
CA LEU A 32 13.50 -14.98 -4.85
C LEU A 32 13.83 -15.76 -6.13
N LYS A 33 12.96 -16.72 -6.46
CA LYS A 33 12.98 -17.43 -7.75
C LYS A 33 11.97 -16.80 -8.70
N LYS A 34 12.37 -15.69 -9.32
CA LYS A 34 11.54 -14.92 -10.25
C LYS A 34 11.23 -15.70 -11.52
N LYS A 35 9.95 -15.81 -11.89
CA LYS A 35 9.46 -16.65 -13.00
C LYS A 35 10.05 -16.23 -14.36
N ASN A 36 10.16 -14.94 -14.60
CA ASN A 36 10.64 -14.33 -15.85
C ASN A 36 12.08 -13.80 -15.74
N VAL A 37 12.91 -14.33 -14.84
CA VAL A 37 14.29 -13.82 -14.59
C VAL A 37 15.17 -13.78 -15.84
N GLU A 38 15.00 -14.73 -16.76
CA GLU A 38 15.79 -14.79 -18.00
C GLU A 38 15.42 -13.66 -18.98
N ILE A 39 14.19 -13.18 -18.93
CA ILE A 39 13.64 -12.17 -19.85
C ILE A 39 13.76 -10.78 -19.23
N PHE A 40 13.46 -10.66 -17.93
CA PHE A 40 13.47 -9.42 -17.18
C PHE A 40 14.09 -9.67 -15.81
N ARG A 41 15.36 -9.33 -15.64
CA ARG A 41 16.10 -9.52 -14.36
C ARG A 41 15.70 -8.56 -13.24
N PRO A 42 15.44 -7.26 -13.47
CA PRO A 42 15.19 -6.32 -12.38
C PRO A 42 13.99 -6.73 -11.52
N PRO A 43 14.01 -6.49 -10.20
CA PRO A 43 12.91 -6.88 -9.29
C PRO A 43 11.74 -5.88 -9.29
N ILE A 44 11.78 -4.84 -10.14
CA ILE A 44 10.79 -3.75 -10.14
C ILE A 44 9.38 -4.20 -10.59
N ASP A 45 9.28 -5.33 -11.28
CA ASP A 45 8.02 -5.96 -11.69
C ASP A 45 7.51 -6.99 -10.68
N LEU A 46 8.16 -7.09 -9.51
CA LEU A 46 7.69 -7.92 -8.40
C LEU A 46 6.66 -7.16 -7.55
N TYR A 47 5.71 -7.91 -7.02
CA TYR A 47 4.71 -7.41 -6.09
C TYR A 47 4.31 -8.54 -5.12
N VAL A 48 3.85 -8.14 -3.94
CA VAL A 48 3.43 -9.01 -2.86
C VAL A 48 1.93 -8.94 -2.74
N VAL A 49 1.28 -10.10 -2.81
CA VAL A 49 -0.15 -10.25 -2.54
C VAL A 49 -0.31 -10.94 -1.20
N ILE A 50 -1.06 -10.32 -0.30
CA ILE A 50 -1.43 -10.91 0.99
C ILE A 50 -2.93 -11.16 0.96
N GLU A 51 -3.33 -12.39 1.31
CA GLU A 51 -4.73 -12.82 1.35
C GLU A 51 -5.12 -13.25 2.75
N ASN A 52 -6.40 -13.12 3.08
CA ASN A 52 -6.97 -13.60 4.34
C ASN A 52 -7.89 -14.81 4.18
N ASP A 53 -8.40 -15.29 5.31
CA ASP A 53 -9.35 -16.40 5.43
C ASP A 53 -10.73 -16.11 4.80
N LYS A 54 -11.04 -14.85 4.48
CA LYS A 54 -12.27 -14.42 3.80
C LYS A 54 -12.12 -14.25 2.29
N GLY A 55 -10.92 -14.48 1.74
CA GLY A 55 -10.63 -14.31 0.31
C GLY A 55 -10.42 -12.85 -0.12
N GLU A 56 -10.29 -11.93 0.83
CA GLU A 56 -9.88 -10.55 0.58
C GLU A 56 -8.37 -10.49 0.39
N SER A 57 -7.88 -9.48 -0.35
CA SER A 57 -6.46 -9.34 -0.61
C SER A 57 -6.00 -7.90 -0.65
N VAL A 58 -4.76 -7.67 -0.21
CA VAL A 58 -4.05 -6.40 -0.38
C VAL A 58 -2.76 -6.63 -1.14
N VAL A 59 -2.32 -5.61 -1.87
CA VAL A 59 -1.16 -5.67 -2.75
C VAL A 59 -0.15 -4.58 -2.38
N PHE A 60 1.11 -4.98 -2.34
CA PHE A 60 2.25 -4.09 -2.16
C PHE A 60 3.27 -4.32 -3.29
N SER A 61 3.76 -3.26 -3.91
CA SER A 61 4.92 -3.29 -4.80
C SER A 61 6.18 -3.76 -4.08
N TRP A 62 7.13 -4.32 -4.82
CA TRP A 62 8.43 -4.67 -4.23
C TRP A 62 9.20 -3.44 -3.74
N SER A 63 9.08 -2.32 -4.46
CA SER A 63 9.75 -1.06 -4.12
C SER A 63 9.23 -0.44 -2.83
N GLU A 64 7.93 -0.51 -2.52
CA GLU A 64 7.45 0.06 -1.25
C GLU A 64 7.90 -0.72 -0.01
N ILE A 65 8.33 -1.97 -0.19
CA ILE A 65 8.87 -2.81 0.89
C ILE A 65 10.40 -2.63 1.00
N PHE A 66 11.12 -2.61 -0.13
CA PHE A 66 12.59 -2.67 -0.14
C PHE A 66 13.30 -1.37 -0.55
N GLN A 67 12.59 -0.41 -1.14
CA GLN A 67 13.15 0.83 -1.72
C GLN A 67 12.52 2.08 -1.09
N THR A 68 12.34 2.05 0.23
CA THR A 68 11.83 3.15 1.04
C THR A 68 12.73 3.39 2.25
N ASN A 69 12.62 4.54 2.89
CA ASN A 69 13.26 4.78 4.19
C ASN A 69 12.46 4.21 5.37
N LEU A 70 11.26 3.68 5.10
CA LEU A 70 10.30 3.19 6.09
C LEU A 70 10.10 1.66 6.02
N ILE A 71 11.19 0.91 5.79
CA ILE A 71 11.17 -0.54 5.47
C ILE A 71 10.50 -1.43 6.53
N HIS A 72 10.35 -0.97 7.78
CA HIS A 72 9.69 -1.73 8.86
C HIS A 72 8.28 -1.24 9.20
N GLN A 73 7.64 -0.46 8.32
CA GLN A 73 6.32 0.15 8.56
C GLN A 73 5.15 -0.53 7.84
N ILE A 74 5.41 -1.55 7.04
CA ILE A 74 4.40 -2.49 6.55
C ILE A 74 4.57 -3.76 7.38
N ILE A 75 3.59 -4.07 8.22
CA ILE A 75 3.72 -5.13 9.23
C ILE A 75 2.55 -6.11 9.21
N LEU A 76 2.81 -7.35 9.60
CA LEU A 76 1.82 -8.25 10.17
C LEU A 76 1.72 -7.96 11.67
N ALA A 77 0.78 -7.10 12.04
CA ALA A 77 0.49 -6.76 13.42
C ALA A 77 -0.16 -7.95 14.15
N THR A 78 0.46 -8.37 15.24
CA THR A 78 0.00 -9.44 16.13
C THR A 78 -0.54 -8.89 17.45
N GLU A 79 -0.20 -7.65 17.75
CA GLU A 79 -0.61 -6.93 18.97
C GLU A 79 -1.11 -5.53 18.60
N VAL A 80 -2.15 -5.08 19.29
CA VAL A 80 -2.72 -3.73 19.13
C VAL A 80 -3.03 -3.14 20.50
N ALA A 81 -2.76 -1.84 20.67
CA ALA A 81 -3.20 -1.06 21.81
C ALA A 81 -3.80 0.26 21.34
N PRO A 82 -4.93 0.72 21.91
CA PRO A 82 -5.51 2.00 21.56
C PRO A 82 -4.67 3.14 22.19
N ILE A 83 -4.49 4.23 21.45
CA ILE A 83 -3.84 5.45 21.93
C ILE A 83 -4.93 6.39 22.45
N LYS A 84 -5.05 6.49 23.78
CA LYS A 84 -6.04 7.36 24.43
C LYS A 84 -5.56 8.81 24.46
N SER A 85 -6.49 9.75 24.23
CA SER A 85 -6.24 11.18 24.44
C SER A 85 -6.21 11.52 25.93
N TYR A 86 -5.37 12.48 26.33
CA TYR A 86 -5.29 12.94 27.72
C TYR A 86 -6.53 13.70 28.19
N LYS A 87 -7.20 14.43 27.29
CA LYS A 87 -8.30 15.35 27.65
C LYS A 87 -9.70 14.81 27.33
N LYS A 88 -9.78 13.75 26.54
CA LYS A 88 -11.05 13.09 26.18
C LYS A 88 -10.90 11.59 26.34
N ASP A 89 -11.78 11.00 27.14
CA ASP A 89 -11.87 9.55 27.16
C ASP A 89 -12.36 9.08 25.79
N THR A 90 -11.63 8.12 25.23
CA THR A 90 -11.85 7.60 23.89
C THR A 90 -11.70 6.09 23.97
N GLU A 91 -12.76 5.38 23.61
CA GLU A 91 -12.81 3.93 23.62
C GLU A 91 -12.72 3.42 22.19
N TYR A 92 -11.49 3.12 21.75
CA TYR A 92 -11.25 2.48 20.46
C TYR A 92 -11.23 0.96 20.66
N LYS A 93 -12.07 0.26 19.89
CA LYS A 93 -12.14 -1.21 19.95
C LYS A 93 -10.84 -1.81 19.42
N THR A 94 -10.25 -2.69 20.21
CA THR A 94 -9.14 -3.55 19.77
C THR A 94 -9.67 -4.93 19.44
N GLY A 95 -9.40 -5.42 18.24
CA GLY A 95 -9.62 -6.82 17.89
C GLY A 95 -8.47 -7.71 18.39
N GLU A 96 -8.74 -9.00 18.51
CA GLU A 96 -7.71 -10.02 18.83
C GLU A 96 -7.05 -10.60 17.57
N GLN A 97 -7.52 -10.19 16.40
CA GLN A 97 -7.09 -10.69 15.11
C GLN A 97 -5.77 -10.06 14.67
N TRP A 98 -4.96 -10.86 13.98
CA TRP A 98 -3.77 -10.34 13.30
C TRP A 98 -4.20 -9.44 12.15
N LYS A 99 -3.43 -8.39 11.88
CA LYS A 99 -3.74 -7.44 10.79
C LYS A 99 -2.51 -7.15 9.96
N VAL A 100 -2.67 -7.07 8.64
CA VAL A 100 -1.72 -6.34 7.80
C VAL A 100 -1.96 -4.85 8.02
N ILE A 101 -0.91 -4.10 8.34
CA ILE A 101 -0.97 -2.65 8.54
C ILE A 101 0.14 -1.99 7.74
N SER A 102 -0.18 -0.93 6.99
CA SER A 102 0.78 -0.03 6.35
C SER A 102 0.70 1.35 7.01
N ALA A 103 1.74 1.74 7.75
CA ALA A 103 1.70 3.00 8.51
C ALA A 103 1.88 4.24 7.63
N SER A 104 2.45 4.11 6.44
CA SER A 104 2.68 5.21 5.49
C SER A 104 1.45 5.53 4.64
N ASP A 105 0.39 4.74 4.73
CA ASP A 105 -0.82 4.97 3.95
C ASP A 105 -1.59 6.16 4.53
N LEU A 106 -2.05 7.05 3.64
CA LEU A 106 -2.91 8.17 4.04
C LEU A 106 -4.23 7.65 4.65
N TYR A 107 -4.77 6.56 4.09
CA TYR A 107 -5.98 5.90 4.56
C TYR A 107 -5.72 4.41 4.75
N SER A 108 -6.33 3.83 5.78
CA SER A 108 -6.16 2.43 6.20
C SER A 108 -6.95 1.43 5.33
N ASN A 109 -7.19 1.74 4.06
CA ASN A 109 -7.91 0.86 3.13
C ASN A 109 -7.14 -0.42 2.78
N ARG A 110 -5.81 -0.44 2.99
CA ARG A 110 -4.97 -1.65 2.83
C ARG A 110 -4.75 -2.43 4.13
N THR A 111 -5.58 -2.18 5.15
CA THR A 111 -5.64 -3.03 6.33
C THR A 111 -6.37 -4.33 6.00
N LEU A 112 -5.76 -5.47 6.33
CA LEU A 112 -6.34 -6.80 6.08
C LEU A 112 -6.34 -7.60 7.38
N GLU A 113 -7.51 -8.04 7.84
CA GLU A 113 -7.63 -8.89 9.03
C GLU A 113 -7.37 -10.36 8.70
N ASN A 114 -6.79 -11.11 9.64
CA ASN A 114 -6.45 -12.53 9.54
C ASN A 114 -5.68 -12.92 8.26
N PRO A 115 -4.51 -12.31 7.97
CA PRO A 115 -3.71 -12.73 6.83
C PRO A 115 -3.28 -14.19 6.96
N VAL A 116 -3.59 -15.01 5.95
CA VAL A 116 -3.28 -16.45 5.91
C VAL A 116 -2.21 -16.81 4.89
N ARG A 117 -1.97 -15.95 3.90
CA ARG A 117 -1.05 -16.25 2.80
C ARG A 117 -0.34 -15.01 2.30
N ILE A 118 0.99 -15.08 2.20
CA ILE A 118 1.83 -14.09 1.52
C ILE A 118 2.39 -14.73 0.26
N MET A 119 2.21 -14.06 -0.88
CA MET A 119 2.76 -14.50 -2.17
C MET A 119 3.58 -13.40 -2.80
N VAL A 120 4.80 -13.71 -3.21
CA VAL A 120 5.56 -12.85 -4.12
C VAL A 120 5.27 -13.28 -5.55
N LYS A 121 4.79 -12.34 -6.37
CA LYS A 121 4.47 -12.54 -7.79
C LYS A 121 5.37 -11.64 -8.64
N SER A 122 5.72 -12.12 -9.83
CA SER A 122 6.32 -11.32 -10.89
C SER A 122 5.26 -11.02 -11.93
N PHE A 123 5.23 -9.79 -12.44
CA PHE A 123 4.37 -9.45 -13.56
C PHE A 123 4.72 -10.28 -14.78
N ASP A 124 3.78 -11.11 -15.22
CA ASP A 124 3.95 -12.06 -16.31
C ASP A 124 2.89 -11.90 -17.41
N GLN A 125 2.15 -10.79 -17.38
CA GLN A 125 1.08 -10.51 -18.35
C GLN A 125 1.61 -9.94 -19.67
N LYS A 126 2.82 -9.38 -19.66
CA LYS A 126 3.47 -8.83 -20.86
C LYS A 126 4.98 -8.89 -20.74
N GLU A 127 5.63 -9.25 -21.84
CA GLU A 127 7.08 -9.13 -21.99
C GLU A 127 7.45 -7.74 -22.50
N TYR A 128 8.47 -7.15 -21.90
CA TYR A 128 9.01 -5.86 -22.33
C TYR A 128 10.37 -6.09 -22.98
N VAL A 129 10.52 -5.61 -24.21
CA VAL A 129 11.81 -5.58 -24.89
C VAL A 129 12.71 -4.57 -24.17
N ILE A 130 13.80 -5.05 -23.58
CA ILE A 130 14.77 -4.20 -22.89
C ILE A 130 15.72 -3.60 -23.92
N ASN A 131 15.55 -2.32 -24.23
CA ASN A 131 16.51 -1.54 -25.02
C ASN A 131 17.21 -0.53 -24.11
N ARG A 132 18.51 -0.73 -23.87
CA ARG A 132 19.35 0.14 -23.00
C ARG A 132 19.98 1.32 -23.74
N ASP A 133 19.88 1.33 -25.07
CA ASP A 133 20.52 2.31 -25.94
C ASP A 133 19.54 3.42 -26.38
N ILE A 134 18.35 3.49 -25.77
CA ILE A 134 17.36 4.52 -26.07
C ILE A 134 17.93 5.90 -25.68
N GLN A 135 18.14 6.75 -26.68
CA GLN A 135 18.62 8.13 -26.54
C GLN A 135 17.82 9.06 -27.47
N PRO A 136 17.06 10.03 -26.93
CA PRO A 136 16.73 10.23 -25.52
C PRO A 136 15.77 9.15 -25.00
N LEU A 137 15.83 8.83 -23.70
CA LEU A 137 14.83 8.01 -23.03
C LEU A 137 13.49 8.75 -22.97
N TYR A 138 12.69 8.62 -24.03
CA TYR A 138 11.46 9.38 -24.22
C TYR A 138 10.30 8.49 -24.67
N SER A 139 9.12 8.74 -24.10
CA SER A 139 7.85 8.15 -24.55
C SER A 139 6.86 9.28 -24.84
N HIS A 140 6.24 9.26 -26.02
CA HIS A 140 5.27 10.28 -26.43
C HIS A 140 3.95 10.17 -25.66
N GLU A 141 3.59 8.95 -25.25
CA GLU A 141 2.35 8.65 -24.54
C GLU A 141 2.60 7.69 -23.38
N ILE A 142 1.68 7.69 -22.40
CA ILE A 142 1.61 6.66 -21.37
C ILE A 142 0.36 5.83 -21.66
N ARG A 143 0.55 4.60 -22.14
CA ARG A 143 -0.55 3.66 -22.42
C ARG A 143 -0.74 2.70 -21.25
N VAL A 144 -1.91 2.72 -20.65
CA VAL A 144 -2.35 1.76 -19.63
C VAL A 144 -3.05 0.61 -20.34
N ASN A 145 -2.61 -0.62 -20.08
CA ASN A 145 -3.26 -1.82 -20.58
C ASN A 145 -3.94 -2.52 -19.39
N ILE A 146 -5.24 -2.78 -19.54
CA ILE A 146 -6.05 -3.53 -18.58
C ILE A 146 -6.39 -4.85 -19.26
N ASN A 147 -5.85 -5.95 -18.74
CA ASN A 147 -5.96 -7.28 -19.37
C ASN A 147 -5.46 -7.26 -20.84
N GLN A 148 -5.83 -8.27 -21.63
CA GLN A 148 -5.36 -8.38 -23.02
C GLN A 148 -6.10 -7.45 -23.99
N ASP A 149 -7.34 -7.05 -23.67
CA ASP A 149 -8.25 -6.46 -24.67
C ASP A 149 -8.57 -4.98 -24.47
N SER A 150 -8.24 -4.40 -23.31
CA SER A 150 -8.56 -3.00 -23.03
C SER A 150 -7.30 -2.19 -22.79
N SER A 151 -7.21 -1.02 -23.42
CA SER A 151 -6.14 -0.07 -23.17
C SER A 151 -6.65 1.36 -23.33
N PHE A 152 -6.06 2.27 -22.59
CA PHE A 152 -6.30 3.70 -22.74
C PHE A 152 -4.98 4.45 -22.63
N VAL A 153 -4.93 5.65 -23.20
CA VAL A 153 -3.79 6.54 -23.09
C VAL A 153 -4.09 7.56 -22.00
N ILE A 154 -3.16 7.73 -21.06
CA ILE A 154 -3.23 8.83 -20.09
C ILE A 154 -3.03 10.11 -20.88
N PRO A 155 -4.04 11.01 -20.92
CA PRO A 155 -3.91 12.26 -21.65
C PRO A 155 -2.82 13.13 -21.02
N ALA A 156 -2.12 13.89 -21.85
CA ALA A 156 -1.21 14.91 -21.35
C ALA A 156 -2.00 15.89 -20.46
N VAL A 157 -1.45 16.22 -19.28
CA VAL A 157 -2.06 17.21 -18.39
C VAL A 157 -1.90 18.58 -19.03
N THR A 158 -2.96 19.08 -19.65
CA THR A 158 -2.97 20.40 -20.31
C THR A 158 -3.30 21.53 -19.34
N GLU A 159 -3.93 21.22 -18.20
CA GLU A 159 -4.43 22.20 -17.24
C GLU A 159 -3.89 21.86 -15.83
N THR A 160 -2.77 22.48 -15.45
CA THR A 160 -2.11 22.25 -14.15
C THR A 160 -2.58 23.23 -13.06
N SER A 161 -3.54 24.10 -13.36
CA SER A 161 -4.13 25.06 -12.42
C SER A 161 -5.13 24.41 -11.47
N GLN A 162 -5.54 23.17 -11.74
CA GLN A 162 -6.57 22.48 -10.98
C GLN A 162 -6.01 22.05 -9.61
N LEU A 163 -6.33 22.83 -8.58
CA LEU A 163 -6.03 22.49 -7.19
C LEU A 163 -6.90 21.29 -6.79
N SER A 164 -6.26 20.21 -6.35
CA SER A 164 -6.94 19.05 -5.77
C SER A 164 -6.86 19.14 -4.25
N SER A 165 -8.01 19.10 -3.58
CA SER A 165 -8.08 19.00 -2.13
C SER A 165 -8.12 17.54 -1.71
N TYR A 166 -7.36 17.20 -0.68
CA TYR A 166 -7.37 15.87 -0.06
C TYR A 166 -7.85 15.99 1.36
N ASN A 167 -8.86 15.19 1.72
CA ASN A 167 -9.37 15.14 3.08
C ASN A 167 -8.35 14.42 3.96
N THR A 168 -7.96 15.03 5.08
CA THR A 168 -6.98 14.42 5.99
C THR A 168 -7.53 14.39 7.40
N SER A 169 -7.30 13.27 8.09
CA SER A 169 -7.60 13.12 9.50
C SER A 169 -6.34 13.33 10.33
N PHE A 170 -6.37 14.18 11.35
CA PHE A 170 -5.25 14.36 12.27
C PHE A 170 -5.61 13.90 13.68
N PHE A 171 -4.69 13.19 14.33
CA PHE A 171 -4.83 12.79 15.73
C PHE A 171 -3.67 13.38 16.56
N GLY A 172 -4.01 14.20 17.55
CA GLY A 172 -3.05 14.78 18.48
C GLY A 172 -3.22 14.26 19.91
N MET A 173 -2.11 14.05 20.62
CA MET A 173 -2.11 13.52 22.00
C MET A 173 -2.92 14.39 23.00
N GLY A 174 -3.02 15.70 22.75
CA GLY A 174 -3.76 16.63 23.62
C GLY A 174 -5.27 16.48 23.53
N MET A 175 -5.85 16.77 22.36
CA MET A 175 -7.30 16.87 22.15
C MET A 175 -7.92 15.64 21.46
N GLY A 176 -7.10 14.71 20.96
CA GLY A 176 -7.53 13.55 20.20
C GLY A 176 -7.67 13.86 18.71
N TYR A 177 -8.65 13.24 18.07
CA TYR A 177 -8.95 13.41 16.65
C TYR A 177 -9.57 14.79 16.36
N HIS A 178 -9.11 15.41 15.28
CA HIS A 178 -9.69 16.59 14.68
C HIS A 178 -10.01 16.31 13.22
N ASP A 179 -11.25 16.58 12.84
CA ASP A 179 -11.66 16.56 11.45
C ASP A 179 -11.25 17.89 10.81
N ASN A 180 -10.27 17.84 9.90
CA ASN A 180 -9.84 19.00 9.14
C ASN A 180 -10.42 18.86 7.72
N LYS A 181 -11.47 19.64 7.45
CA LYS A 181 -12.00 19.84 6.10
C LYS A 181 -11.12 20.78 5.30
#